data_AF-A0AAE2ZU12-F1
#
_entry.id   AF-A0AAE2ZU12-F1
#
_cell.length_a   1.000
_cell.length_b   1.000
_cell.length_c   1.000
_cell.angle_alpha   90.00
_cell.angle_beta   90.00
_cell.angle_gamma   90.00
#
_symmetry.space_group_name_H-M   'P 1'
#
loop_
_entity.id
_entity.type
_entity.pdbx_description
1 polymer ?
#
loop_
_entity_poly.entity_id
_entity_poly.type
_entity_poly.pdbx_seq_one_letter_code
_entity_poly.pdbx_strand_id
1 'polypeptide(L)'
;MIISDTYGFAFVHIPKCGGSTVKHVISSYNETDLPIVGIHEHPALGRLDYAHIPLEVLREHFAKEFSKIEQYKAFALVRDPRERFFSALSQNQRMFSGTDITTMASRDVIRQCEKVCNYLQTLNGFCDPERIHFEKQSRYLDLDDKRVVDVVLPLHRLDLLVAGIGDSVHRKLKIGAPVNQTRIKRFGLRKSLADKNDKIYVKIRRSKIIPLFIKKIATNIMYTEFDHKIYINEMPTEIISFIDQYYKEDAVIYQNALQTQERWTLQA
;
A
#
# COMPACT_ATOMS: atom_id res chain seq x y z
N MET A 1 -6.64 2.80 8.54
CA MET A 1 -7.97 2.16 8.54
C MET A 1 -9.06 3.20 8.32
N ILE A 2 -10.25 2.81 7.85
CA ILE A 2 -11.46 3.64 7.86
C ILE A 2 -12.59 2.80 8.47
N ILE A 3 -13.41 3.36 9.37
CA ILE A 3 -14.61 2.69 9.89
C ILE A 3 -15.78 3.66 9.76
N SER A 4 -16.91 3.17 9.25
CA SER A 4 -18.18 3.90 9.26
C SER A 4 -19.20 3.14 10.09
N ASP A 5 -19.58 3.74 11.21
CA ASP A 5 -20.68 3.27 12.06
C ASP A 5 -22.02 3.49 11.36
N THR A 6 -22.18 4.63 10.66
CA THR A 6 -23.41 4.99 9.95
C THR A 6 -23.79 3.95 8.89
N TYR A 7 -22.81 3.39 8.19
CA TYR A 7 -23.02 2.44 7.09
C TYR A 7 -22.57 1.01 7.40
N GLY A 8 -22.12 0.75 8.64
CA GLY A 8 -21.73 -0.59 9.09
C GLY A 8 -20.64 -1.24 8.23
N PHE A 9 -19.60 -0.49 7.86
CA PHE A 9 -18.45 -1.04 7.11
C PHE A 9 -17.10 -0.62 7.70
N ALA A 10 -16.08 -1.44 7.46
CA ALA A 10 -14.69 -1.13 7.77
C ALA A 10 -13.80 -1.35 6.54
N PHE A 11 -12.80 -0.49 6.34
CA PHE A 11 -11.72 -0.69 5.38
C PHE A 11 -10.39 -0.83 6.12
N VAL A 12 -9.87 -2.06 6.14
CA VAL A 12 -8.59 -2.39 6.77
C VAL A 12 -7.46 -2.03 5.81
N HIS A 13 -6.63 -1.08 6.25
CA HIS A 13 -5.60 -0.51 5.40
C HIS A 13 -4.28 -1.27 5.54
N ILE A 14 -4.03 -2.18 4.61
CA ILE A 14 -2.78 -2.94 4.54
C ILE A 14 -1.69 -2.08 3.86
N PRO A 15 -0.50 -1.93 4.47
CA PRO A 15 0.59 -1.16 3.88
C PRO A 15 0.92 -1.59 2.45
N LYS A 16 1.05 -0.59 1.57
CA LYS A 16 1.48 -0.74 0.17
C LYS A 16 0.53 -1.56 -0.72
N CYS A 17 -0.70 -1.80 -0.27
CA CYS A 17 -1.77 -2.43 -1.06
C CYS A 17 -2.76 -1.40 -1.65
N GLY A 18 -2.29 -0.20 -1.99
CA GLY A 18 -3.10 0.82 -2.69
C GLY A 18 -4.14 1.56 -1.84
N GLY A 19 -4.14 1.39 -0.52
CA GLY A 19 -5.20 1.93 0.31
C GLY A 19 -5.29 3.46 0.37
N SER A 20 -4.26 4.23 0.03
CA SER A 20 -4.44 5.70 -0.08
C SER A 20 -5.39 6.09 -1.21
N THR A 21 -5.44 5.33 -2.32
CA THR A 21 -6.40 5.56 -3.41
C THR A 21 -7.82 5.31 -2.91
N VAL A 22 -8.03 4.22 -2.17
CA VAL A 22 -9.33 3.91 -1.56
C VAL A 22 -9.72 5.00 -0.56
N LYS A 23 -8.83 5.35 0.37
CA LYS A 23 -9.06 6.40 1.38
C LYS A 23 -9.44 7.74 0.76
N HIS A 24 -8.89 8.10 -0.40
CA HIS A 24 -9.29 9.34 -1.08
C HIS A 24 -10.78 9.36 -1.45
N VAL A 25 -11.36 8.19 -1.77
CA VAL A 25 -12.77 8.04 -2.11
C VAL A 25 -13.67 7.98 -0.86
N ILE A 26 -13.20 7.34 0.22
CA ILE A 26 -14.06 6.97 1.36
C ILE A 26 -13.76 7.71 2.65
N SER A 27 -12.76 8.60 2.69
CA SER A 27 -12.34 9.28 3.93
C SER A 27 -13.45 10.11 4.60
N SER A 28 -14.42 10.62 3.83
CA SER A 28 -15.57 11.35 4.38
C SER A 28 -16.52 10.48 5.22
N TYR A 29 -16.41 9.16 5.12
CA TYR A 29 -17.20 8.22 5.92
C TYR A 29 -16.47 7.75 7.19
N ASN A 30 -15.27 8.27 7.46
CA ASN A 30 -14.52 7.83 8.64
C ASN A 30 -15.10 8.42 9.93
N GLU A 31 -15.50 7.55 10.83
CA GLU A 31 -16.09 7.87 12.13
C GLU A 31 -15.23 7.34 13.29
N THR A 32 -13.95 7.03 13.03
CA THR A 32 -12.99 6.63 14.07
C THR A 32 -12.43 7.84 14.81
N ASP A 33 -12.18 7.66 16.11
CA ASP A 33 -11.43 8.63 16.92
C ASP A 33 -9.90 8.53 16.68
N LEU A 34 -9.45 7.49 15.99
CA LEU A 34 -8.04 7.26 15.69
C LEU A 34 -7.50 8.24 14.62
N PRO A 35 -6.23 8.67 14.73
CA PRO A 35 -5.56 9.41 13.67
C PRO A 35 -5.59 8.65 12.33
N ILE A 36 -6.04 9.32 11.27
CA ILE A 36 -6.17 8.70 9.94
C ILE A 36 -4.80 8.51 9.27
N VAL A 37 -3.81 9.35 9.60
CA VAL A 37 -2.46 9.33 9.02
C VAL A 37 -1.40 9.74 10.05
N GLY A 38 -0.18 9.21 9.86
CA GLY A 38 1.01 9.66 10.56
C GLY A 38 1.45 8.72 11.68
N ILE A 39 2.70 8.96 12.12
CA ILE A 39 3.30 8.28 13.27
C ILE A 39 3.08 9.18 14.48
N HIS A 40 2.45 8.64 15.52
CA HIS A 40 2.16 9.37 16.77
C HIS A 40 2.59 8.53 17.98
N GLU A 41 2.77 9.18 19.12
CA GLU A 41 3.07 8.49 20.39
C GLU A 41 1.80 7.83 20.96
N HIS A 42 1.91 6.55 21.29
CA HIS A 42 0.91 5.77 22.01
C HIS A 42 1.40 5.50 23.44
N PRO A 43 0.56 5.69 24.49
CA PRO A 43 0.99 5.58 25.88
C PRO A 43 1.67 4.25 26.26
N ALA A 44 1.25 3.14 25.66
CA ALA A 44 1.78 1.81 25.97
C ALA A 44 2.72 1.24 24.92
N LEU A 45 2.65 1.73 23.67
CA LEU A 45 3.37 1.14 22.53
C LEU A 45 4.51 2.04 22.03
N GLY A 46 4.65 3.26 22.58
CA GLY A 46 5.53 4.29 22.04
C GLY A 46 5.05 4.74 20.66
N ARG A 47 5.99 5.01 19.75
CA ARG A 47 5.67 5.45 18.39
C ARG A 47 4.89 4.38 17.64
N LEU A 48 3.76 4.77 17.04
CA LEU A 48 2.89 3.90 16.25
C LEU A 48 2.45 4.59 14.96
N ASP A 49 2.47 3.86 13.84
CA ASP A 49 1.81 4.31 12.61
C ASP A 49 0.32 3.94 12.64
N TYR A 50 -0.52 4.92 12.99
CA TYR A 50 -1.96 4.72 13.14
C TYR A 50 -2.69 4.41 11.83
N ALA A 51 -2.03 4.62 10.67
CA ALA A 51 -2.62 4.24 9.40
C ALA A 51 -2.58 2.71 9.16
N HIS A 52 -1.71 2.00 9.87
CA HIS A 52 -1.31 0.62 9.61
C HIS A 52 -1.18 -0.20 10.92
N ILE A 53 -2.28 -0.34 11.66
CA ILE A 53 -2.32 -1.11 12.91
C ILE A 53 -2.75 -2.56 12.59
N PRO A 54 -1.94 -3.59 12.92
CA PRO A 54 -2.33 -5.00 12.76
C PRO A 54 -3.51 -5.41 13.66
N LEU A 55 -4.22 -6.49 13.32
CA LEU A 55 -5.41 -6.94 14.05
C LEU A 55 -5.14 -7.31 15.50
N GLU A 56 -4.01 -7.97 15.79
CA GLU A 56 -3.59 -8.32 17.15
C GLU A 56 -3.43 -7.07 18.03
N VAL A 57 -2.74 -6.05 17.50
CA VAL A 57 -2.55 -4.76 18.18
C VAL A 57 -3.88 -4.02 18.34
N LEU A 58 -4.77 -4.09 17.34
CA LEU A 58 -6.12 -3.53 17.45
C LEU A 58 -6.91 -4.22 18.57
N ARG A 59 -6.90 -5.56 18.65
CA ARG A 59 -7.59 -6.31 19.70
C ARG A 59 -7.10 -5.91 21.10
N GLU A 60 -5.79 -5.77 21.27
CA GLU A 60 -5.18 -5.53 22.59
C GLU A 60 -5.28 -4.07 23.05
N HIS A 61 -5.14 -3.10 22.14
CA HIS A 61 -5.01 -1.69 22.50
C HIS A 61 -6.14 -0.79 21.97
N PHE A 62 -6.93 -1.27 21.01
CA PHE A 62 -8.00 -0.52 20.34
C PHE A 62 -9.27 -1.38 20.22
N ALA A 63 -9.66 -2.01 21.32
CA ALA A 63 -10.73 -3.01 21.35
C ALA A 63 -12.07 -2.50 20.79
N LYS A 64 -12.36 -1.19 20.95
CA LYS A 64 -13.55 -0.54 20.37
C LYS A 64 -13.52 -0.62 18.84
N GLU A 65 -12.42 -0.23 18.21
CA GLU A 65 -12.25 -0.29 16.76
C GLU A 65 -12.18 -1.73 16.27
N PHE A 66 -11.50 -2.61 17.00
CA PHE A 66 -11.44 -4.04 16.65
C PHE A 66 -12.83 -4.69 16.61
N SER A 67 -13.65 -4.46 17.64
CA SER A 67 -15.01 -4.99 17.71
C SER A 67 -15.89 -4.52 16.54
N LYS A 68 -15.69 -3.29 16.07
CA LYS A 68 -16.39 -2.78 14.87
C LYS A 68 -15.96 -3.51 13.61
N ILE A 69 -14.69 -3.85 13.46
CA ILE A 69 -14.21 -4.65 12.31
C ILE A 69 -14.88 -6.03 12.30
N GLU A 70 -15.04 -6.66 13.47
CA GLU A 70 -15.70 -7.97 13.58
C GLU A 70 -17.22 -7.92 13.32
N GLN A 71 -17.86 -6.79 13.63
CA GLN A 71 -19.31 -6.63 13.48
C GLN A 71 -19.74 -6.09 12.11
N TYR A 72 -18.88 -5.32 11.46
CA TYR A 72 -19.18 -4.63 10.22
C TYR A 72 -18.68 -5.40 9.01
N LYS A 73 -19.21 -5.07 7.84
CA LYS A 73 -18.67 -5.60 6.59
C LYS A 73 -17.27 -5.02 6.35
N ALA A 74 -16.25 -5.86 6.49
CA ALA A 74 -14.86 -5.47 6.41
C ALA A 74 -14.28 -5.72 5.01
N PHE A 75 -13.53 -4.74 4.50
CA PHE A 75 -12.90 -4.75 3.18
C PHE A 75 -11.40 -4.56 3.31
N ALA A 76 -10.61 -5.27 2.48
CA ALA A 76 -9.19 -5.05 2.34
C ALA A 76 -8.69 -5.30 0.91
N LEU A 77 -7.61 -4.62 0.55
CA LEU A 77 -6.84 -4.92 -0.65
C LEU A 77 -5.56 -5.68 -0.28
N VAL A 78 -5.22 -6.68 -1.10
CA VAL A 78 -3.95 -7.41 -1.02
C VAL A 78 -3.14 -7.25 -2.30
N ARG A 79 -1.84 -7.47 -2.20
CA ARG A 79 -0.92 -7.38 -3.33
C ARG A 79 0.01 -8.60 -3.36
N ASP A 80 0.51 -8.93 -4.55
CA ASP A 80 1.61 -9.88 -4.70
C ASP A 80 2.73 -9.53 -3.68
N PRO A 81 3.14 -10.48 -2.83
CA PRO A 81 4.06 -10.18 -1.75
C PRO A 81 5.42 -9.65 -2.19
N ARG A 82 5.95 -10.14 -3.32
CA ARG A 82 7.26 -9.69 -3.84
C ARG A 82 7.14 -8.25 -4.34
N GLU A 83 6.14 -7.94 -5.15
CA GLU A 83 5.90 -6.56 -5.59
C GLU A 83 5.65 -5.61 -4.40
N ARG A 84 4.91 -6.09 -3.39
CA ARG A 84 4.63 -5.32 -2.17
C ARG A 84 5.91 -5.02 -1.41
N PHE A 85 6.83 -5.99 -1.28
CA PHE A 85 8.13 -5.79 -0.64
C PHE A 85 8.94 -4.67 -1.30
N PHE A 86 9.08 -4.68 -2.63
CA PHE A 86 9.81 -3.61 -3.33
C PHE A 86 9.07 -2.26 -3.27
N SER A 87 7.73 -2.28 -3.19
CA SER A 87 6.95 -1.07 -2.94
C SER A 87 7.21 -0.51 -1.53
N ALA A 88 7.33 -1.37 -0.52
CA ALA A 88 7.69 -1.02 0.85
C ALA A 88 9.11 -0.49 0.93
N LEU A 89 10.07 -1.13 0.25
CA LEU A 89 11.46 -0.67 0.17
C LEU A 89 11.56 0.73 -0.44
N SER A 90 10.90 0.94 -1.58
CA SER A 90 10.82 2.26 -2.23
C SER A 90 10.23 3.32 -1.28
N GLN A 91 9.19 2.97 -0.51
CA GLN A 91 8.58 3.87 0.46
C GLN A 91 9.50 4.19 1.64
N ASN A 92 10.12 3.17 2.22
CA ASN A 92 11.02 3.30 3.36
C ASN A 92 12.24 4.16 3.00
N GLN A 93 12.87 3.95 1.85
CA GLN A 93 13.99 4.79 1.40
C GLN A 93 13.59 6.25 1.22
N ARG A 94 12.40 6.53 0.65
CA ARG A 94 11.93 7.91 0.50
C ARG A 94 11.67 8.59 1.83
N MET A 95 11.12 7.86 2.80
CA MET A 95 10.75 8.41 4.10
C MET A 95 11.94 8.64 5.01
N PHE A 96 12.92 7.73 5.03
CA PHE A 96 13.97 7.72 6.05
C PHE A 96 15.37 8.02 5.51
N SER A 97 15.60 7.79 4.22
CA SER A 97 16.89 8.08 3.57
C SER A 97 16.84 9.28 2.62
N GLY A 98 15.64 9.78 2.29
CA GLY A 98 15.45 10.83 1.28
C GLY A 98 15.81 10.41 -0.15
N THR A 99 15.97 9.11 -0.40
CA THR A 99 16.36 8.54 -1.69
C THR A 99 15.25 7.68 -2.28
N ASP A 100 15.30 7.41 -3.59
CA ASP A 100 14.38 6.49 -4.25
C ASP A 100 15.20 5.35 -4.89
N ILE A 101 14.75 4.10 -4.70
CA ILE A 101 15.43 2.90 -5.24
C ILE A 101 15.58 2.94 -6.77
N THR A 102 14.75 3.70 -7.49
CA THR A 102 14.89 4.00 -8.92
C THR A 102 16.20 4.68 -9.30
N THR A 103 16.79 5.40 -8.35
CA THR A 103 17.97 6.25 -8.57
C THR A 103 19.25 5.64 -7.98
N MET A 104 19.12 4.49 -7.33
CA MET A 104 20.21 3.80 -6.65
C MET A 104 20.91 2.82 -7.60
N ALA A 105 22.20 2.58 -7.39
CA ALA A 105 22.88 1.49 -8.08
C ALA A 105 22.35 0.14 -7.57
N SER A 106 22.31 -0.89 -8.42
CA SER A 106 21.75 -2.20 -8.06
C SER A 106 22.40 -2.79 -6.80
N ARG A 107 23.72 -2.64 -6.63
CA ARG A 107 24.44 -3.05 -5.41
C ARG A 107 23.90 -2.40 -4.14
N ASP A 108 23.49 -1.13 -4.22
CA ASP A 108 22.99 -0.39 -3.06
C ASP A 108 21.56 -0.82 -2.75
N VAL A 109 20.75 -1.13 -3.77
CA VAL A 109 19.40 -1.70 -3.60
C VAL A 109 19.48 -3.07 -2.93
N ILE A 110 20.37 -3.96 -3.40
CA ILE A 110 20.63 -5.27 -2.79
C ILE A 110 20.99 -5.10 -1.32
N ARG A 111 21.93 -4.19 -1.00
CA ARG A 111 22.32 -3.92 0.39
C ARG A 111 21.17 -3.43 1.27
N GLN A 112 20.22 -2.65 0.72
CA GLN A 112 19.03 -2.26 1.48
C GLN A 112 18.07 -3.43 1.68
N CYS A 113 17.88 -4.28 0.66
CA CYS A 113 17.10 -5.50 0.80
C CYS A 113 17.68 -6.40 1.90
N GLU A 114 18.99 -6.64 1.92
CA GLU A 114 19.67 -7.44 2.95
C GLU A 114 19.43 -6.88 4.36
N LYS A 115 19.57 -5.56 4.55
CA LYS A 115 19.29 -4.91 5.84
C LYS A 115 17.87 -5.14 6.31
N VAL A 116 16.90 -5.03 5.40
CA VAL A 116 15.49 -5.27 5.71
C VAL A 116 15.27 -6.75 6.04
N CYS A 117 15.83 -7.68 5.26
CA CYS A 117 15.68 -9.12 5.50
C CYS A 117 16.26 -9.51 6.87
N ASN A 118 17.46 -9.02 7.21
CA ASN A 118 18.10 -9.26 8.50
C ASN A 118 17.26 -8.71 9.67
N TYR A 119 16.67 -7.52 9.50
CA TYR A 119 15.73 -6.99 10.49
C TYR A 119 14.51 -7.91 10.64
N LEU A 120 13.86 -8.29 9.54
CA LEU A 120 12.65 -9.10 9.58
C LEU A 120 12.92 -10.51 10.15
N GLN A 121 14.12 -11.04 9.94
CA GLN A 121 14.53 -12.33 10.49
C GLN A 121 14.71 -12.31 12.01
N THR A 122 15.07 -11.15 12.57
CA THR A 122 15.30 -10.95 14.01
C THR A 122 14.09 -10.34 14.72
N LEU A 123 13.04 -10.03 13.97
CA LEU A 123 11.83 -9.39 14.49
C LEU A 123 11.10 -10.33 15.46
N ASN A 124 10.83 -9.83 16.65
CA ASN A 124 9.93 -10.45 17.62
C ASN A 124 8.73 -9.52 17.83
N GLY A 125 7.54 -9.93 17.42
CA GLY A 125 6.33 -9.10 17.44
C GLY A 125 6.02 -8.43 16.11
N PHE A 126 5.50 -7.20 16.12
CA PHE A 126 5.13 -6.45 14.92
C PHE A 126 6.20 -5.41 14.55
N CYS A 127 6.20 -5.00 13.29
CA CYS A 127 7.18 -4.05 12.78
C CYS A 127 7.08 -2.68 13.46
N ASP A 128 8.23 -2.09 13.80
CA ASP A 128 8.30 -0.70 14.24
C ASP A 128 7.75 0.27 13.16
N PRO A 129 7.41 1.54 13.51
CA PRO A 129 6.85 2.48 12.55
C PRO A 129 7.72 2.78 11.32
N GLU A 130 9.05 2.59 11.40
CA GLU A 130 9.92 2.79 10.23
C GLU A 130 9.80 1.63 9.24
N ARG A 131 9.49 0.44 9.75
CA ARG A 131 9.47 -0.82 9.00
C ARG A 131 8.08 -1.42 8.86
N ILE A 132 7.03 -0.75 9.37
CA ILE A 132 5.63 -1.18 9.31
C ILE A 132 5.14 -1.52 7.90
N HIS A 133 5.73 -0.90 6.87
CA HIS A 133 5.42 -1.21 5.47
C HIS A 133 5.81 -2.63 5.04
N PHE A 134 6.69 -3.31 5.78
CA PHE A 134 7.10 -4.70 5.57
C PHE A 134 6.32 -5.69 6.46
N GLU A 135 5.35 -5.23 7.24
CA GLU A 135 4.50 -6.13 8.02
C GLU A 135 3.70 -7.06 7.10
N LYS A 136 3.47 -8.30 7.52
CA LYS A 136 2.72 -9.30 6.75
C LYS A 136 1.27 -8.87 6.55
N GLN A 137 0.72 -9.12 5.36
CA GLN A 137 -0.68 -8.83 5.04
C GLN A 137 -1.63 -9.68 5.88
N SER A 138 -1.25 -10.94 6.16
CA SER A 138 -2.00 -11.86 7.00
C SER A 138 -2.35 -11.28 8.37
N ARG A 139 -1.45 -10.50 9.00
CA ARG A 139 -1.70 -9.88 10.32
C ARG A 139 -2.75 -8.77 10.31
N TYR A 140 -3.20 -8.34 9.13
CA TYR A 140 -4.31 -7.39 8.97
C TYR A 140 -5.61 -8.08 8.56
N LEU A 141 -5.57 -9.38 8.27
CA LEU A 141 -6.69 -10.12 7.69
C LEU A 141 -7.16 -11.25 8.60
N ASP A 142 -6.21 -11.94 9.22
CA ASP A 142 -6.40 -13.14 9.99
C ASP A 142 -5.99 -12.90 11.45
N LEU A 143 -6.77 -13.46 12.39
CA LEU A 143 -6.48 -13.47 13.82
C LEU A 143 -6.93 -14.81 14.41
N ASP A 144 -6.09 -15.44 15.24
CA ASP A 144 -6.33 -16.75 15.84
C ASP A 144 -6.80 -17.80 14.79
N ASP A 145 -6.08 -17.89 13.67
CA ASP A 145 -6.34 -18.77 12.53
C ASP A 145 -7.71 -18.57 11.82
N LYS A 146 -8.36 -17.43 12.04
CA LYS A 146 -9.63 -17.06 11.40
C LYS A 146 -9.51 -15.79 10.58
N ARG A 147 -10.14 -15.80 9.41
CA ARG A 147 -10.34 -14.60 8.59
C ARG A 147 -11.33 -13.66 9.29
N VAL A 148 -10.85 -12.46 9.65
CA VAL A 148 -11.66 -11.39 10.24
C VAL A 148 -12.24 -10.46 9.17
N VAL A 149 -11.56 -10.32 8.02
CA VAL A 149 -12.00 -9.44 6.93
C VAL A 149 -12.86 -10.17 5.90
N ASP A 150 -14.09 -9.71 5.66
CA ASP A 150 -15.05 -10.38 4.76
C ASP A 150 -14.64 -10.35 3.29
N VAL A 151 -14.25 -9.18 2.79
CA VAL A 151 -14.00 -8.94 1.36
C VAL A 151 -12.53 -8.61 1.16
N VAL A 152 -11.79 -9.57 0.61
CA VAL A 152 -10.37 -9.43 0.30
C VAL A 152 -10.19 -9.52 -1.21
N LEU A 153 -9.73 -8.43 -1.83
CA LEU A 153 -9.54 -8.33 -3.28
C LEU A 153 -8.09 -7.98 -3.63
N PRO A 154 -7.58 -8.46 -4.78
CA PRO A 154 -6.24 -8.07 -5.22
C PRO A 154 -6.22 -6.60 -5.66
N LEU A 155 -5.06 -5.94 -5.53
CA LEU A 155 -4.88 -4.51 -5.79
C LEU A 155 -5.39 -4.05 -7.17
N HIS A 156 -5.20 -4.85 -8.22
CA HIS A 156 -5.67 -4.49 -9.57
C HIS A 156 -7.20 -4.52 -9.69
N ARG A 157 -7.92 -5.01 -8.67
CA ARG A 157 -9.39 -4.98 -8.56
C ARG A 157 -9.93 -3.95 -7.57
N LEU A 158 -9.22 -2.82 -7.44
CA LEU A 158 -9.66 -1.68 -6.64
C LEU A 158 -11.05 -1.17 -7.09
N ASP A 159 -11.38 -1.31 -8.38
CA ASP A 159 -12.72 -1.07 -8.94
C ASP A 159 -13.82 -1.82 -8.20
N LEU A 160 -13.66 -3.14 -8.03
CA LEU A 160 -14.64 -3.97 -7.35
C LEU A 160 -14.74 -3.66 -5.87
N LEU A 161 -13.61 -3.41 -5.21
CA LEU A 161 -13.62 -3.06 -3.78
C LEU A 161 -14.38 -1.75 -3.55
N VAL A 162 -14.13 -0.73 -4.36
CA VAL A 162 -14.83 0.56 -4.25
C VAL A 162 -16.31 0.42 -4.62
N ALA A 163 -16.66 -0.43 -5.58
CA ALA A 163 -18.06 -0.75 -5.89
C ALA A 163 -18.75 -1.43 -4.69
N GLY A 164 -18.11 -2.44 -4.08
CA GLY A 164 -18.65 -3.15 -2.92
C GLY A 164 -18.83 -2.26 -1.69
N ILE A 165 -17.93 -1.29 -1.46
CA ILE A 165 -18.15 -0.25 -0.43
C ILE A 165 -19.29 0.69 -0.86
N GLY A 166 -19.40 1.00 -2.15
CA GLY A 166 -20.50 1.78 -2.73
C GLY A 166 -21.87 1.17 -2.43
N ASP A 167 -21.97 -0.16 -2.47
CA ASP A 167 -23.19 -0.89 -2.12
C ASP A 167 -23.54 -0.71 -0.63
N SER A 168 -22.55 -0.76 0.27
CA SER A 168 -22.74 -0.50 1.70
C SER A 168 -23.22 0.91 2.00
N VAL A 169 -22.76 1.91 1.24
CA VAL A 169 -23.19 3.32 1.42
C VAL A 169 -24.38 3.70 0.53
N HIS A 170 -24.96 2.74 -0.19
CA HIS A 170 -26.06 2.92 -1.15
C HIS A 170 -25.79 4.02 -2.18
N ARG A 171 -24.53 4.16 -2.62
CA ARG A 171 -24.11 5.18 -3.58
C ARG A 171 -23.03 4.65 -4.51
N LYS A 172 -23.12 5.04 -5.79
CA LYS A 172 -22.07 4.75 -6.76
C LYS A 172 -20.81 5.58 -6.46
N LEU A 173 -19.80 4.94 -5.89
CA LEU A 173 -18.48 5.53 -5.69
C LEU A 173 -17.68 5.47 -6.99
N LYS A 174 -16.85 6.49 -7.24
CA LYS A 174 -15.97 6.57 -8.41
C LYS A 174 -14.53 6.69 -7.96
N ILE A 175 -13.66 5.86 -8.52
CA ILE A 175 -12.23 6.00 -8.36
C ILE A 175 -11.79 7.25 -9.14
N GLY A 176 -11.23 8.22 -8.43
CA GLY A 176 -10.55 9.36 -9.05
C GLY A 176 -9.28 8.96 -9.78
N ALA A 177 -8.49 9.92 -10.27
CA ALA A 177 -7.19 9.59 -10.82
C ALA A 177 -6.31 8.88 -9.77
N PRO A 178 -5.52 7.83 -10.14
CA PRO A 178 -4.66 7.12 -9.19
C PRO A 178 -3.73 8.09 -8.45
N VAL A 179 -3.82 8.12 -7.12
CA VAL A 179 -3.05 9.07 -6.28
C VAL A 179 -1.63 8.53 -6.00
N ASN A 180 -1.44 7.21 -6.03
CA ASN A 180 -0.19 6.53 -5.65
C ASN A 180 0.40 5.67 -6.79
N GLN A 181 0.60 6.25 -7.96
CA GLN A 181 1.52 5.65 -8.93
C GLN A 181 2.93 6.14 -8.61
N THR A 182 3.83 5.23 -8.19
CA THR A 182 5.26 5.51 -8.22
C THR A 182 5.62 5.74 -9.68
N ARG A 183 5.87 6.99 -10.02
CA ARG A 183 6.14 7.45 -11.37
C ARG A 183 7.65 7.64 -11.49
N ILE A 184 8.31 6.76 -12.25
CA ILE A 184 9.75 6.87 -12.56
C ILE A 184 9.91 7.89 -13.66
N LYS A 185 10.87 8.82 -13.54
CA LYS A 185 11.28 9.62 -14.68
C LYS A 185 11.85 8.70 -15.78
N ARG A 186 11.24 8.65 -16.97
CA ARG A 186 11.68 7.83 -18.13
C ARG A 186 13.16 8.02 -18.48
N PHE A 187 13.76 9.14 -18.12
CA PHE A 187 15.14 9.51 -18.46
C PHE A 187 16.14 9.33 -17.30
N GLY A 188 15.81 8.58 -16.25
CA GLY A 188 16.69 8.33 -15.09
C GLY A 188 18.08 7.78 -15.43
N LEU A 189 18.25 7.15 -16.61
CA LEU A 189 19.53 6.66 -17.11
C LEU A 189 20.49 7.77 -17.60
N ARG A 190 20.04 9.03 -17.74
CA ARG A 190 20.90 10.19 -18.08
C ARG A 190 20.57 11.39 -17.19
N LYS A 191 21.21 11.43 -16.01
CA LYS A 191 21.09 12.48 -14.97
C LYS A 191 21.09 13.91 -15.53
N SER A 192 21.95 14.22 -16.52
CA SER A 192 22.06 15.58 -17.08
C SER A 192 20.88 16.04 -17.96
N LEU A 193 20.17 15.10 -18.60
CA LEU A 193 18.95 15.40 -19.37
C LEU A 193 17.71 15.45 -18.47
N ALA A 194 17.67 14.62 -17.43
CA ALA A 194 16.59 14.59 -16.45
C ALA A 194 16.48 15.92 -15.69
N ASP A 195 17.59 16.53 -15.28
CA ASP A 195 17.59 17.79 -14.49
C ASP A 195 17.14 19.01 -15.31
N LYS A 196 17.52 19.07 -16.60
CA LYS A 196 17.04 20.12 -17.52
C LYS A 196 15.54 19.96 -17.83
N ASN A 197 15.10 18.72 -18.03
CA ASN A 197 13.70 18.40 -18.26
C ASN A 197 12.82 18.65 -17.02
N ASP A 198 13.36 18.53 -15.81
CA ASP A 198 12.60 18.77 -14.58
C ASP A 198 12.24 20.25 -14.40
N LYS A 199 13.15 21.18 -14.73
CA LYS A 199 12.84 22.63 -14.69
C LYS A 199 11.76 23.01 -15.71
N ILE A 200 11.82 22.42 -16.89
CA ILE A 200 10.82 22.62 -17.95
C ILE A 200 9.48 22.02 -17.52
N TYR A 201 9.49 20.82 -16.97
CA TYR A 201 8.30 20.16 -16.44
C TYR A 201 7.66 20.94 -15.28
N VAL A 202 8.44 21.42 -14.31
CA VAL A 202 7.95 22.24 -13.21
C VAL A 202 7.30 23.52 -13.73
N LYS A 203 7.89 24.17 -14.75
CA LYS A 203 7.26 25.31 -15.44
C LYS A 203 5.96 24.91 -16.13
N ILE A 204 5.93 23.77 -16.82
CA ILE A 204 4.73 23.29 -17.52
C ILE A 204 3.60 22.95 -16.54
N ARG A 205 3.93 22.26 -15.45
CA ARG A 205 2.99 21.84 -14.40
C ARG A 205 2.42 23.04 -13.65
N ARG A 206 3.27 24.02 -13.28
CA ARG A 206 2.89 25.23 -12.54
C ARG A 206 2.23 26.31 -13.42
N SER A 207 2.36 26.22 -14.74
CA SER A 207 1.74 27.19 -15.64
C SER A 207 0.22 27.15 -15.54
N LYS A 208 -0.41 28.32 -15.32
CA LYS A 208 -1.87 28.49 -15.37
C LYS A 208 -2.42 28.52 -16.80
N ILE A 209 -1.54 28.73 -17.79
CA ILE A 209 -1.90 28.95 -19.20
C ILE A 209 -1.90 27.62 -19.98
N ILE A 210 -1.13 26.62 -19.53
CA ILE A 210 -1.03 25.35 -20.27
C ILE A 210 -2.26 24.47 -20.00
N PRO A 211 -2.97 24.03 -21.06
CA PRO A 211 -4.11 23.14 -20.94
C PRO A 211 -3.82 21.84 -20.19
N LEU A 212 -4.81 21.33 -19.46
CA LEU A 212 -4.69 20.10 -18.66
C LEU A 212 -4.27 18.88 -19.48
N PHE A 213 -4.68 18.78 -20.74
CA PHE A 213 -4.31 17.66 -21.62
C PHE A 213 -2.80 17.65 -21.91
N ILE A 214 -2.17 18.81 -22.13
CA ILE A 214 -0.72 18.94 -22.34
C ILE A 214 0.04 18.58 -21.06
N LYS A 215 -0.47 18.99 -19.89
CA LYS A 215 0.10 18.57 -18.59
C LYS A 215 0.04 17.06 -18.41
N LYS A 216 -1.06 16.41 -18.85
CA LYS A 216 -1.23 14.95 -18.80
C LYS A 216 -0.27 14.24 -19.76
N ILE A 217 -0.13 14.72 -20.99
CA ILE A 217 0.83 14.22 -21.98
C ILE A 217 2.27 14.37 -21.47
N ALA A 218 2.66 15.55 -21.00
CA ALA A 218 3.99 15.79 -20.45
C ALA A 218 4.30 14.88 -19.26
N THR A 219 3.31 14.60 -18.42
CA THR A 219 3.48 13.67 -17.29
C THR A 219 3.63 12.22 -17.76
N ASN A 220 2.90 11.77 -18.78
CA ASN A 220 3.02 10.41 -19.32
C ASN A 220 4.31 10.20 -20.16
N ILE A 221 4.85 11.26 -20.77
CA ILE A 221 6.13 11.23 -21.47
C ILE A 221 7.29 11.26 -20.48
N MET A 222 7.18 12.08 -19.43
CA MET A 222 8.23 12.21 -18.43
C MET A 222 8.28 11.02 -17.48
N TYR A 223 7.14 10.37 -17.22
CA TYR A 223 7.04 9.35 -16.19
C TYR A 223 6.46 8.03 -16.71
N THR A 224 7.12 6.92 -16.40
CA THR A 224 6.57 5.56 -16.51
C THR A 224 6.13 5.05 -15.16
N GLU A 225 5.17 4.13 -15.16
CA GLU A 225 4.87 3.34 -13.96
C GLU A 225 6.13 2.57 -13.55
N PHE A 226 6.42 2.58 -12.25
CA PHE A 226 7.52 1.78 -11.71
C PHE A 226 7.16 0.31 -11.81
N ASP A 227 7.89 -0.42 -12.64
CA ASP A 227 7.76 -1.87 -12.71
C ASP A 227 8.64 -2.52 -11.65
N HIS A 228 8.01 -2.93 -10.55
CA HIS A 228 8.67 -3.65 -9.47
C HIS A 228 9.24 -5.00 -9.92
N LYS A 229 8.75 -5.57 -11.03
CA LYS A 229 9.19 -6.88 -11.53
C LYS A 229 10.61 -6.88 -12.06
N ILE A 230 11.12 -5.74 -12.51
CA ILE A 230 12.52 -5.58 -12.92
C ILE A 230 13.44 -5.97 -11.76
N TYR A 231 13.17 -5.44 -10.56
CA TYR A 231 13.98 -5.74 -9.39
C TYR A 231 13.87 -7.19 -8.95
N ILE A 232 12.68 -7.80 -9.04
CA ILE A 232 12.49 -9.22 -8.71
C ILE A 232 13.46 -10.11 -9.51
N ASN A 233 13.63 -9.81 -10.80
CA ASN A 233 14.49 -10.61 -11.68
C ASN A 233 16.00 -10.34 -11.49
N GLU A 234 16.37 -9.16 -10.98
CA GLU A 234 17.77 -8.75 -10.77
C GLU A 234 18.29 -9.08 -9.36
N MET A 235 17.43 -9.49 -8.43
CA MET A 235 17.84 -9.76 -7.05
C MET A 235 18.54 -11.12 -6.91
N PRO A 236 19.52 -11.23 -5.98
CA PRO A 236 20.05 -12.52 -5.55
C PRO A 236 18.96 -13.50 -5.10
N THR A 237 19.13 -14.78 -5.44
CA THR A 237 18.18 -15.86 -5.14
C THR A 237 17.89 -15.97 -3.65
N GLU A 238 18.87 -15.69 -2.81
CA GLU A 238 18.77 -15.74 -1.35
C GLU A 238 17.77 -14.71 -0.82
N ILE A 239 17.76 -13.50 -1.40
CA ILE A 239 16.81 -12.44 -1.03
C ILE A 239 15.41 -12.80 -1.46
N ILE A 240 15.24 -13.30 -2.70
CA ILE A 240 13.92 -13.71 -3.19
C ILE A 240 13.38 -14.88 -2.37
N SER A 241 14.24 -15.86 -2.07
CA SER A 241 13.87 -17.01 -1.24
C SER A 241 13.47 -16.59 0.17
N PHE A 242 14.19 -15.63 0.76
CA PHE A 242 13.80 -15.06 2.04
C PHE A 242 12.42 -14.37 1.97
N ILE A 243 12.19 -13.53 0.96
CA ILE A 243 10.91 -12.83 0.78
C ILE A 243 9.76 -13.84 0.65
N ASP A 244 9.95 -14.89 -0.15
CA ASP A 244 8.94 -15.95 -0.33
C ASP A 244 8.66 -16.70 0.96
N GLN A 245 9.70 -17.03 1.71
CA GLN A 245 9.57 -17.71 3.00
C GLN A 245 8.87 -16.81 4.04
N TYR A 246 9.26 -15.54 4.13
CA TYR A 246 8.70 -14.60 5.09
C TYR A 246 7.23 -14.30 4.81
N TYR A 247 6.84 -14.20 3.53
CA TYR A 247 5.47 -13.90 3.11
C TYR A 247 4.70 -15.11 2.58
N LYS A 248 5.06 -16.32 3.01
CA LYS A 248 4.44 -17.55 2.53
C LYS A 248 2.91 -17.54 2.69
N GLU A 249 2.42 -17.09 3.84
CA GLU A 249 0.97 -16.98 4.11
C GLU A 249 0.30 -15.92 3.22
N ASP A 250 0.95 -14.77 3.05
CA ASP A 250 0.46 -13.69 2.18
C ASP A 250 0.34 -14.13 0.72
N ALA A 251 1.24 -15.00 0.25
CA ALA A 251 1.18 -15.54 -1.10
C ALA A 251 -0.08 -16.39 -1.30
N VAL A 252 -0.42 -17.23 -0.33
CA VAL A 252 -1.67 -18.04 -0.35
C VAL A 252 -2.89 -17.11 -0.34
N ILE A 253 -2.90 -16.10 0.52
CA ILE A 253 -3.97 -15.09 0.58
C ILE A 253 -4.15 -14.40 -0.78
N TYR A 254 -3.05 -13.99 -1.40
CA TYR A 254 -3.08 -13.32 -2.70
C TYR A 254 -3.66 -14.23 -3.79
N GLN A 255 -3.24 -15.50 -3.85
CA GLN A 255 -3.79 -16.47 -4.82
C GLN A 255 -5.29 -16.71 -4.59
N ASN A 256 -5.74 -16.82 -3.34
CA ASN A 256 -7.16 -16.97 -3.02
C ASN A 256 -7.97 -15.72 -3.43
N ALA A 257 -7.40 -14.53 -3.27
CA ALA A 257 -8.02 -13.29 -3.71
C ALA A 257 -8.16 -13.22 -5.24
N LEU A 258 -7.17 -13.72 -5.99
CA LEU A 258 -7.24 -13.86 -7.46
C LEU A 258 -8.38 -14.80 -7.89
N GLN A 259 -8.60 -15.90 -7.18
CA GLN A 259 -9.69 -16.83 -7.50
C GLN A 259 -11.07 -16.28 -7.12
N THR A 260 -11.16 -15.58 -5.99
CA THR A 260 -12.42 -14.97 -5.51
C THR A 260 -12.93 -13.89 -6.47
N GLN A 261 -12.01 -13.15 -7.09
CA GLN A 261 -12.31 -12.19 -8.14
C GLN A 261 -13.15 -12.80 -9.28
N GLU A 262 -12.80 -14.01 -9.73
CA GLU A 262 -13.46 -14.65 -10.87
C GLU A 262 -14.95 -14.86 -10.57
N ARG A 263 -15.28 -15.22 -9.34
CA ARG A 263 -16.68 -15.42 -8.89
C ARG A 263 -17.47 -14.11 -8.84
N TRP A 264 -16.87 -13.03 -8.36
CA TRP A 264 -17.51 -11.71 -8.31
C TRP A 264 -17.76 -11.13 -9.70
N THR A 265 -16.87 -11.42 -10.66
CA THR A 265 -17.00 -10.93 -12.04
C THR A 265 -18.09 -11.70 -12.82
N LEU A 266 -18.44 -12.92 -12.40
CA LEU A 266 -19.51 -13.73 -13.03
C LEU A 266 -20.92 -13.41 -12.50
N GLN A 267 -21.03 -12.65 -11.40
CA GLN A 267 -22.31 -12.28 -10.77
C GLN A 267 -22.73 -10.83 -11.06
N ALA A 268 -21.83 -10.02 -11.65
CA ALA A 268 -22.05 -8.63 -12.04
C ALA A 268 -22.33 -8.50 -13.54
#